data_AF-A0A378Q2F7-F1
#
_entry.id   AF-A0A378Q2F7-F1
#
_cell.length_a   1.000
_cell.length_b   1.000
_cell.length_c   1.000
_cell.angle_alpha   90.00
_cell.angle_beta   90.00
_cell.angle_gamma   90.00
#
_symmetry.space_group_name_H-M   'P 1'
#
loop_
_entity.id
_entity.type
_entity.pdbx_description
1 polymer ?
#
loop_
_entity_poly.entity_id
_entity_poly.type
_entity_poly.pdbx_seq_one_letter_code
_entity_poly.pdbx_strand_id
1 'polypeptide(L)'
;MPTANVIPNASASNFDLPSLHLLRSEISGILNDGERHLNQFNDDSEQFAALMDSVDTLRQLTQVFRLINLEEAAVLASTLADGFAQLYDEHDNADDDLMMHVSEGMMLLGRYVEFVLLKQTIAPALLLPIINQLREVVGQHALALDDLSDSKSSSLAIANPEQNFQSLRDIPINGQDIGKLATAYRAGLSVALTAKQPPTNPEDLQKLAAMQAACTLIAQHTASLFWQAVAASVTDLAQTLPLNKVQKRALIFAEQQFHDYLPVNDARFADLVQFASLRDGDLAKAVQQKARGNTVSETQLADMRRFLLGPNFEVTDTLNSLIQQEIEAIKTASDTYTREQNLNAPEQALNEMAERLDSLHLVFKMLNLPAASDALAAQRDAVKGWTQASPEDYDNLLASLMVAENASIELAKSHTPGASLMPLYNKDISLHQLDTAYSTLIKESRASIAAIETAFNDYLAAAESDITHLANVPALLRQVAGACQFLNLPQTAKMLKRGAEHSDAVLQRIGTTSPERLARMADVIMAADYYLESLEAHKPASPHAVKVGQNSLRELMAA
;
A
#
# COMPACT_ATOMS: atom_id res chain seq x y z
N MET A 1 26.26 -4.33 -10.54
CA MET A 1 25.26 -3.40 -9.94
C MET A 1 24.29 -3.04 -11.05
N PRO A 2 23.16 -3.75 -11.23
CA PRO A 2 22.09 -3.18 -12.02
C PRO A 2 21.58 -1.97 -11.25
N THR A 3 21.45 -0.84 -11.94
CA THR A 3 20.81 0.37 -11.42
C THR A 3 19.48 -0.02 -10.80
N ALA A 4 19.31 0.19 -9.50
CA ALA A 4 18.01 0.02 -8.86
C ALA A 4 17.00 0.84 -9.67
N ASN A 5 15.95 0.20 -10.18
CA ASN A 5 14.82 0.86 -10.83
C ASN A 5 14.30 1.92 -9.86
N VAL A 6 14.60 3.19 -10.11
CA VAL A 6 14.10 4.30 -9.29
C VAL A 6 12.67 4.55 -9.71
N ILE A 7 11.75 3.77 -9.12
CA ILE A 7 10.32 4.09 -9.18
C ILE A 7 10.19 5.53 -8.64
N PRO A 8 9.52 6.44 -9.37
CA PRO A 8 9.33 7.81 -8.90
C PRO A 8 8.65 7.80 -7.54
N ASN A 9 9.19 8.58 -6.61
CA ASN A 9 8.41 8.99 -5.45
C ASN A 9 7.23 9.82 -5.97
N ALA A 10 6.04 9.53 -5.47
CA ALA A 10 4.84 10.22 -5.88
C ALA A 10 3.93 10.42 -4.67
N SER A 11 3.40 11.64 -4.57
CA SER A 11 2.39 12.01 -3.58
C SER A 11 1.04 12.02 -4.29
N ALA A 12 0.05 11.27 -3.80
CA ALA A 12 -1.30 11.21 -4.37
C ALA A 12 -2.35 11.70 -3.35
N SER A 13 -3.36 12.47 -3.81
CA SER A 13 -4.45 12.98 -2.97
C SER A 13 -5.71 12.14 -3.06
N ASN A 14 -6.54 12.16 -2.01
CA ASN A 14 -7.92 11.64 -1.99
C ASN A 14 -8.18 10.18 -2.43
N PHE A 15 -7.15 9.33 -2.47
CA PHE A 15 -7.27 7.93 -2.83
C PHE A 15 -7.50 7.02 -1.61
N ASP A 16 -8.59 6.25 -1.60
CA ASP A 16 -8.94 5.32 -0.51
C ASP A 16 -8.31 3.93 -0.72
N LEU A 17 -7.01 3.86 -0.43
CA LEU A 17 -6.22 2.63 -0.53
C LEU A 17 -6.81 1.45 0.26
N PRO A 18 -7.29 1.60 1.52
CA PRO A 18 -8.00 0.53 2.23
C PRO A 18 -9.23 0.01 1.49
N SER A 19 -10.07 0.89 0.93
CA SER A 19 -11.25 0.48 0.17
C SER A 19 -10.88 -0.23 -1.12
N LEU A 20 -9.88 0.24 -1.88
CA LEU A 20 -9.41 -0.48 -3.07
C LEU A 20 -8.90 -1.88 -2.70
N HIS A 21 -8.19 -2.02 -1.58
CA HIS A 21 -7.71 -3.32 -1.13
C HIS A 21 -8.86 -4.26 -0.78
N LEU A 22 -9.91 -3.77 -0.12
CA LEU A 22 -11.09 -4.57 0.22
C LEU A 22 -11.81 -5.08 -1.04
N LEU A 23 -11.87 -4.24 -2.08
CA LEU A 23 -12.53 -4.54 -3.34
C LEU A 23 -11.67 -5.39 -4.29
N ARG A 24 -10.39 -5.60 -4.00
CA ARG A 24 -9.43 -6.27 -4.89
C ARG A 24 -9.92 -7.62 -5.41
N SER A 25 -10.41 -8.50 -4.52
CA SER A 25 -10.87 -9.84 -4.93
C SER A 25 -12.12 -9.78 -5.80
N GLU A 26 -13.02 -8.83 -5.52
CA GLU A 26 -14.22 -8.61 -6.31
C GLU A 26 -13.87 -8.09 -7.70
N ILE A 27 -12.95 -7.12 -7.78
CA ILE A 27 -12.43 -6.58 -9.04
C ILE A 27 -11.80 -7.70 -9.87
N SER A 28 -10.90 -8.50 -9.27
CA SER A 28 -10.30 -9.65 -9.95
C SER A 28 -11.35 -10.65 -10.43
N GLY A 29 -12.39 -10.92 -9.62
CA GLY A 29 -13.50 -11.78 -10.00
C GLY A 29 -14.24 -11.27 -11.24
N ILE A 30 -14.65 -10.00 -11.24
CA ILE A 30 -15.36 -9.37 -12.38
C ILE A 30 -14.51 -9.44 -13.67
N LEU A 31 -13.20 -9.15 -13.57
CA LEU A 31 -12.31 -9.19 -14.74
C LEU A 31 -12.12 -10.62 -15.26
N ASN A 32 -11.96 -11.60 -14.37
CA ASN A 32 -11.82 -13.01 -14.76
C ASN A 32 -13.12 -13.57 -15.37
N ASP A 33 -14.29 -13.16 -14.86
CA ASP A 33 -15.58 -13.53 -15.45
C ASP A 33 -15.76 -12.89 -16.84
N GLY A 34 -15.37 -11.62 -17.00
CA GLY A 34 -15.36 -10.94 -18.29
C GLY A 34 -14.48 -11.64 -19.33
N GLU A 35 -13.25 -12.00 -18.95
CA GLU A 35 -12.33 -12.80 -19.77
C GLU A 35 -12.93 -14.16 -20.13
N ARG A 36 -13.58 -14.84 -19.19
CA ARG A 36 -14.24 -16.12 -19.46
C ARG A 36 -15.38 -15.98 -20.46
N HIS A 37 -16.24 -14.96 -20.31
CA HIS A 37 -17.31 -14.69 -21.26
C HIS A 37 -16.79 -14.33 -22.65
N LEU A 38 -15.71 -13.54 -22.73
CA LEU A 38 -15.07 -13.20 -24.00
C LEU A 38 -14.48 -14.44 -24.69
N ASN A 39 -13.77 -15.31 -23.95
CA ASN A 39 -13.24 -16.57 -24.50
C ASN A 39 -14.35 -17.51 -24.97
N GLN A 40 -15.45 -17.62 -24.21
CA GLN A 40 -16.63 -18.39 -24.59
C GLN A 40 -17.26 -17.90 -25.90
N PHE A 41 -17.39 -16.58 -26.04
CA PHE A 41 -17.89 -15.96 -27.27
C PHE A 41 -16.94 -16.15 -28.47
N ASN A 42 -15.63 -16.08 -28.24
CA ASN A 42 -14.62 -16.32 -29.26
C ASN A 42 -14.62 -17.78 -29.74
N ASP A 43 -14.87 -18.74 -28.84
CA ASP A 43 -15.00 -20.15 -29.20
C ASP A 43 -16.34 -20.45 -29.91
N ASP A 44 -17.40 -19.74 -29.54
CA ASP A 44 -18.77 -19.93 -30.05
C ASP A 44 -19.57 -18.62 -30.04
N SER A 45 -19.79 -18.05 -31.23
CA SER A 45 -20.50 -16.77 -31.40
C SER A 45 -21.96 -16.80 -30.94
N GLU A 46 -22.58 -17.99 -30.78
CA GLU A 46 -23.94 -18.10 -30.23
C GLU A 46 -23.99 -17.76 -28.72
N GLN A 47 -22.85 -17.70 -28.04
CA GLN A 47 -22.74 -17.35 -26.62
C GLN A 47 -22.67 -15.84 -26.35
N PHE A 48 -22.98 -15.00 -27.35
CA PHE A 48 -22.97 -13.53 -27.25
C PHE A 48 -23.81 -12.99 -26.07
N ALA A 49 -24.85 -13.70 -25.62
CA ALA A 49 -25.67 -13.31 -24.48
C ALA A 49 -24.86 -13.09 -23.19
N ALA A 50 -23.78 -13.86 -22.97
CA ALA A 50 -22.93 -13.73 -21.78
C ALA A 50 -22.14 -12.41 -21.76
N LEU A 51 -21.93 -11.77 -22.92
CA LEU A 51 -21.24 -10.47 -22.99
C LEU A 51 -22.04 -9.38 -22.27
N MET A 52 -23.37 -9.46 -22.25
CA MET A 52 -24.21 -8.46 -21.59
C MET A 52 -24.07 -8.50 -20.05
N ASP A 53 -23.84 -9.67 -19.48
CA ASP A 53 -23.53 -9.81 -18.05
C ASP A 53 -22.20 -9.10 -17.71
N SER A 54 -21.21 -9.17 -18.61
CA SER A 54 -19.95 -8.43 -18.49
C SER A 54 -20.16 -6.92 -18.60
N VAL A 55 -21.04 -6.45 -19.51
CA VAL A 55 -21.40 -5.02 -19.63
C VAL A 55 -21.95 -4.49 -18.30
N ASP A 56 -22.90 -5.20 -17.69
CA ASP A 56 -23.55 -4.76 -16.47
C ASP A 56 -22.58 -4.74 -15.28
N THR A 57 -21.75 -5.77 -15.13
CA THR A 57 -20.74 -5.85 -14.05
C THR A 57 -19.64 -4.81 -14.21
N LEU A 58 -19.15 -4.55 -15.43
CA LEU A 58 -18.17 -3.48 -15.70
C LEU A 58 -18.73 -2.07 -15.49
N ARG A 59 -20.02 -1.85 -15.80
CA ARG A 59 -20.70 -0.58 -15.48
C ARG A 59 -20.86 -0.37 -13.97
N GLN A 60 -21.15 -1.43 -13.22
CA GLN A 60 -21.14 -1.36 -11.75
C GLN A 60 -19.74 -1.05 -11.23
N LEU A 61 -18.72 -1.73 -11.76
CA LEU A 61 -17.32 -1.51 -11.41
C LEU A 61 -16.87 -0.07 -11.68
N THR A 62 -17.33 0.52 -12.79
CA THR A 62 -17.13 1.95 -13.11
C THR A 62 -17.62 2.85 -11.98
N GLN A 63 -18.83 2.61 -11.44
CA GLN A 63 -19.35 3.41 -10.33
C GLN A 63 -18.57 3.20 -9.04
N VAL A 64 -18.11 1.97 -8.77
CA VAL A 64 -17.26 1.65 -7.62
C VAL A 64 -15.95 2.43 -7.68
N PHE A 65 -15.27 2.45 -8.84
CA PHE A 65 -14.03 3.21 -9.01
C PHE A 65 -14.24 4.72 -8.83
N ARG A 66 -15.34 5.28 -9.33
CA ARG A 66 -15.70 6.70 -9.08
C ARG A 66 -15.93 6.99 -7.61
N LEU A 67 -16.58 6.08 -6.88
CA LEU A 67 -16.86 6.25 -5.45
C LEU A 67 -15.57 6.35 -4.61
N ILE A 68 -14.51 5.66 -5.01
CA ILE A 68 -13.20 5.69 -4.35
C ILE A 68 -12.21 6.69 -4.99
N ASN A 69 -12.69 7.58 -5.88
CA ASN A 69 -11.93 8.59 -6.61
C ASN A 69 -10.78 8.05 -7.49
N LEU A 70 -10.97 6.89 -8.11
CA LEU A 70 -10.03 6.30 -9.08
C LEU A 70 -10.58 6.45 -10.52
N GLU A 71 -10.65 7.68 -11.02
CA GLU A 71 -11.35 8.02 -12.26
C GLU A 71 -10.74 7.34 -13.49
N GLU A 72 -9.41 7.24 -13.57
CA GLU A 72 -8.74 6.61 -14.71
C GLU A 72 -9.09 5.12 -14.86
N ALA A 73 -9.26 4.41 -13.74
CA ALA A 73 -9.73 3.01 -13.76
C ALA A 73 -11.22 2.94 -14.10
N ALA A 74 -12.02 3.91 -13.65
CA ALA A 74 -13.43 4.02 -14.01
C ALA A 74 -13.62 4.25 -15.52
N VAL A 75 -12.80 5.12 -16.13
CA VAL A 75 -12.86 5.38 -17.58
C VAL A 75 -12.49 4.12 -18.36
N LEU A 76 -11.45 3.38 -17.97
CA LEU A 76 -11.11 2.12 -18.63
C LEU A 76 -12.23 1.08 -18.47
N ALA A 77 -12.78 0.90 -17.26
CA ALA A 77 -13.90 -0.02 -17.03
C ALA A 77 -15.15 0.35 -17.86
N SER A 78 -15.45 1.64 -18.00
CA SER A 78 -16.53 2.12 -18.85
C SER A 78 -16.26 1.85 -20.33
N THR A 79 -15.02 2.07 -20.78
CA THR A 79 -14.63 1.84 -22.17
C THR A 79 -14.66 0.35 -22.52
N LEU A 80 -14.26 -0.51 -21.57
CA LEU A 80 -14.41 -1.97 -21.70
C LEU A 80 -15.88 -2.37 -21.81
N ALA A 81 -16.76 -1.80 -20.98
CA ALA A 81 -18.19 -2.07 -21.06
C ALA A 81 -18.78 -1.66 -22.43
N ASP A 82 -18.32 -0.54 -22.99
CA ASP A 82 -18.71 -0.12 -24.34
C ASP A 82 -18.19 -1.10 -25.41
N GLY A 83 -16.97 -1.62 -25.27
CA GLY A 83 -16.40 -2.65 -26.15
C GLY A 83 -17.19 -3.97 -26.11
N PHE A 84 -17.54 -4.46 -24.91
CA PHE A 84 -18.42 -5.64 -24.76
C PHE A 84 -19.81 -5.40 -25.37
N ALA A 85 -20.38 -4.21 -25.22
CA ALA A 85 -21.67 -3.86 -25.81
C ALA A 85 -21.60 -3.84 -27.35
N GLN A 86 -20.50 -3.34 -27.93
CA GLN A 86 -20.30 -3.39 -29.37
C GLN A 86 -20.12 -4.83 -29.87
N LEU A 87 -19.34 -5.66 -29.19
CA LEU A 87 -19.21 -7.09 -29.54
C LEU A 87 -20.56 -7.82 -29.49
N TYR A 88 -21.44 -7.44 -28.57
CA TYR A 88 -22.82 -7.94 -28.51
C TYR A 88 -23.66 -7.45 -29.70
N ASP A 89 -23.63 -6.14 -30.01
CA ASP A 89 -24.42 -5.55 -31.09
C ASP A 89 -23.96 -6.05 -32.47
N GLU A 90 -22.65 -6.27 -32.65
CA GLU A 90 -21.99 -6.72 -33.87
C GLU A 90 -21.63 -8.21 -33.84
N HIS A 91 -22.30 -9.03 -33.03
CA HIS A 91 -21.96 -10.45 -32.81
C HIS A 91 -21.86 -11.30 -34.10
N ASP A 92 -22.64 -10.98 -35.13
CA ASP A 92 -22.59 -11.67 -36.44
C ASP A 92 -21.31 -11.36 -37.25
N ASN A 93 -20.60 -10.28 -36.91
CA ASN A 93 -19.38 -9.81 -37.58
C ASN A 93 -18.45 -9.14 -36.56
N ALA A 94 -18.17 -9.85 -35.47
CA ALA A 94 -17.32 -9.34 -34.40
C ALA A 94 -15.90 -9.05 -34.91
N ASP A 95 -15.35 -7.94 -34.46
CA ASP A 95 -14.00 -7.52 -34.81
C ASP A 95 -12.98 -8.22 -33.90
N ASP A 96 -12.11 -9.04 -34.50
CA ASP A 96 -11.01 -9.73 -33.81
C ASP A 96 -10.08 -8.73 -33.10
N ASP A 97 -9.86 -7.54 -33.71
CA ASP A 97 -9.05 -6.50 -33.10
C ASP A 97 -9.75 -5.95 -31.84
N LEU A 98 -11.08 -5.77 -31.86
CA LEU A 98 -11.83 -5.34 -30.67
C LEU A 98 -11.73 -6.36 -29.54
N MET A 99 -11.88 -7.66 -29.85
CA MET A 99 -11.72 -8.73 -28.86
C MET A 99 -10.33 -8.70 -28.21
N MET A 100 -9.28 -8.53 -29.02
CA MET A 100 -7.91 -8.43 -28.52
C MET A 100 -7.72 -7.21 -27.59
N HIS A 101 -8.20 -6.03 -28.00
CA HIS A 101 -8.09 -4.82 -27.17
C HIS A 101 -8.92 -4.91 -25.88
N VAL A 102 -10.08 -5.58 -25.91
CA VAL A 102 -10.93 -5.80 -24.72
C VAL A 102 -10.22 -6.72 -23.73
N SER A 103 -9.61 -7.82 -24.19
CA SER A 103 -8.78 -8.69 -23.34
C SER A 103 -7.56 -7.95 -22.76
N GLU A 104 -6.81 -7.22 -23.60
CA GLU A 104 -5.66 -6.43 -23.13
C GLU A 104 -6.08 -5.37 -22.10
N GLY A 105 -7.22 -4.71 -22.31
CA GLY A 105 -7.76 -3.72 -21.38
C GLY A 105 -8.20 -4.30 -20.05
N MET A 106 -8.82 -5.49 -20.03
CA MET A 106 -9.15 -6.19 -18.77
C MET A 106 -7.89 -6.55 -17.99
N MET A 107 -6.88 -7.12 -18.67
CA MET A 107 -5.59 -7.46 -18.07
C MET A 107 -4.91 -6.21 -17.50
N LEU A 108 -4.80 -5.13 -18.27
CA LEU A 108 -4.18 -3.87 -17.82
C LEU A 108 -4.93 -3.22 -16.66
N LEU A 109 -6.26 -3.29 -16.63
CA LEU A 109 -7.06 -2.77 -15.52
C LEU A 109 -6.75 -3.51 -14.21
N GLY A 110 -6.70 -4.84 -14.25
CA GLY A 110 -6.31 -5.65 -13.08
C GLY A 110 -4.88 -5.33 -12.61
N ARG A 111 -3.94 -5.23 -13.55
CA ARG A 111 -2.54 -4.86 -13.27
C ARG A 111 -2.39 -3.45 -12.73
N TYR A 112 -3.22 -2.51 -13.18
CA TYR A 112 -3.22 -1.14 -12.68
C TYR A 112 -3.72 -1.07 -11.24
N VAL A 113 -4.78 -1.81 -10.89
CA VAL A 113 -5.25 -1.90 -9.51
C VAL A 113 -4.15 -2.45 -8.59
N GLU A 114 -3.43 -3.49 -9.01
CA GLU A 114 -2.28 -4.00 -8.26
C GLU A 114 -1.15 -2.98 -8.16
N PHE A 115 -0.82 -2.28 -9.25
CA PHE A 115 0.17 -1.21 -9.26
C PHE A 115 -0.17 -0.13 -8.23
N VAL A 116 -1.42 0.34 -8.19
CA VAL A 116 -1.88 1.37 -7.25
C VAL A 116 -1.79 0.85 -5.81
N LEU A 117 -2.19 -0.40 -5.56
CA LEU A 117 -2.09 -1.02 -4.22
C LEU A 117 -0.63 -1.17 -3.76
N LEU A 118 0.28 -1.51 -4.67
CA LEU A 118 1.70 -1.76 -4.40
C LEU A 118 2.49 -0.48 -4.22
N LYS A 119 2.34 0.46 -5.16
CA LYS A 119 3.13 1.69 -5.21
C LYS A 119 2.47 2.84 -4.46
N GLN A 120 1.23 2.66 -3.99
CA GLN A 120 0.45 3.68 -3.27
C GLN A 120 0.40 5.02 -4.01
N THR A 121 0.39 4.94 -5.34
CA THR A 121 0.38 6.08 -6.24
C THR A 121 -0.48 5.78 -7.45
N ILE A 122 -0.98 6.83 -8.07
CA ILE A 122 -1.78 6.80 -9.30
C ILE A 122 -0.96 7.34 -10.47
N ALA A 123 -1.19 6.77 -11.65
CA ALA A 123 -0.53 7.19 -12.87
C ALA A 123 -1.46 7.01 -14.08
N PRO A 124 -2.39 7.95 -14.32
CA PRO A 124 -3.39 7.85 -15.39
C PRO A 124 -2.78 7.66 -16.79
N ALA A 125 -1.57 8.20 -17.02
CA ALA A 125 -0.83 8.05 -18.27
C ALA A 125 -0.49 6.59 -18.65
N LEU A 126 -0.57 5.65 -17.70
CA LEU A 126 -0.38 4.23 -17.96
C LEU A 126 -1.57 3.61 -18.71
N LEU A 127 -2.79 4.05 -18.40
CA LEU A 127 -4.02 3.51 -18.99
C LEU A 127 -4.44 4.23 -20.28
N LEU A 128 -3.97 5.46 -20.48
CA LEU A 128 -4.37 6.28 -21.62
C LEU A 128 -4.20 5.60 -23.00
N PRO A 129 -3.12 4.85 -23.29
CA PRO A 129 -2.96 4.18 -24.58
C PRO A 129 -4.08 3.16 -24.87
N ILE A 130 -4.34 2.24 -23.94
CA ILE A 130 -5.35 1.19 -24.12
C ILE A 130 -6.78 1.75 -24.13
N ILE A 131 -7.04 2.79 -23.32
CA ILE A 131 -8.30 3.54 -23.37
C ILE A 131 -8.49 4.09 -24.78
N ASN A 132 -7.49 4.78 -25.34
CA ASN A 132 -7.62 5.40 -26.65
C ASN A 132 -7.73 4.38 -27.79
N GLN A 133 -7.05 3.24 -27.70
CA GLN A 133 -7.20 2.14 -28.67
C GLN A 133 -8.64 1.61 -28.67
N LEU A 134 -9.19 1.28 -27.49
CA LEU A 134 -10.59 0.82 -27.38
C LEU A 134 -11.58 1.88 -27.87
N ARG A 135 -11.36 3.15 -27.52
CA ARG A 135 -12.23 4.26 -27.95
C ARG A 135 -12.20 4.46 -29.46
N GLU A 136 -11.04 4.31 -30.09
CA GLU A 136 -10.91 4.42 -31.55
C GLU A 136 -11.74 3.35 -32.28
N VAL A 137 -11.67 2.10 -31.82
CA VAL A 137 -12.44 0.98 -32.38
C VAL A 137 -13.95 1.16 -32.17
N VAL A 138 -14.36 1.73 -31.02
CA VAL A 138 -15.76 2.04 -30.69
C VAL A 138 -16.24 3.35 -31.35
N GLY A 139 -15.40 4.03 -32.14
CA GLY A 139 -15.76 5.26 -32.84
C GLY A 139 -15.89 6.50 -31.94
N GLN A 140 -15.30 6.46 -30.74
CA GLN A 140 -15.23 7.56 -29.79
C GLN A 140 -13.96 8.41 -29.97
N HIS A 141 -13.99 9.66 -29.48
CA HIS A 141 -12.81 10.53 -29.55
C HIS A 141 -11.72 10.09 -28.56
N ALA A 142 -10.47 10.13 -29.00
CA ALA A 142 -9.32 9.91 -28.15
C ALA A 142 -9.26 10.96 -27.03
N LEU A 143 -8.87 10.53 -25.83
CA LEU A 143 -8.65 11.39 -24.69
C LEU A 143 -7.22 11.92 -24.65
N ALA A 144 -7.09 13.13 -24.12
CA ALA A 144 -5.85 13.63 -23.56
C ALA A 144 -5.72 13.24 -22.07
N LEU A 145 -4.51 13.33 -21.53
CA LEU A 145 -4.26 13.09 -20.10
C LEU A 145 -5.06 14.06 -19.19
N ASP A 146 -5.27 15.28 -19.67
CA ASP A 146 -6.05 16.31 -18.98
C ASP A 146 -7.52 15.87 -18.83
N ASP A 147 -8.09 15.16 -19.81
CA ASP A 147 -9.49 14.71 -19.74
C ASP A 147 -9.74 13.68 -18.62
N LEU A 148 -8.70 12.92 -18.24
CA LEU A 148 -8.74 11.98 -17.10
C LEU A 148 -8.53 12.70 -15.74
N SER A 149 -7.83 13.83 -15.76
CA SER A 149 -7.33 14.53 -14.56
C SER A 149 -8.14 15.78 -14.19
N ASP A 150 -8.98 16.30 -15.11
CA ASP A 150 -9.69 17.57 -14.96
C ASP A 150 -11.03 17.49 -14.21
N SER A 151 -11.46 16.30 -13.79
CA SER A 151 -12.60 16.24 -12.87
C SER A 151 -12.19 16.86 -11.53
N LYS A 152 -13.00 17.78 -11.01
CA LYS A 152 -12.79 18.37 -9.66
C LYS A 152 -12.77 17.32 -8.55
N SER A 153 -13.22 16.09 -8.84
CA SER A 153 -13.17 14.93 -7.95
C SER A 153 -12.02 13.96 -8.22
N SER A 154 -11.22 14.14 -9.28
CA SER A 154 -10.09 13.25 -9.58
C SER A 154 -9.01 13.37 -8.51
N SER A 155 -8.43 12.22 -8.17
CA SER A 155 -7.22 12.15 -7.36
C SER A 155 -6.05 12.76 -8.13
N LEU A 156 -5.19 13.52 -7.45
CA LEU A 156 -4.06 14.22 -8.08
C LEU A 156 -2.75 13.60 -7.63
N ALA A 157 -1.84 13.29 -8.56
CA ALA A 157 -0.50 12.82 -8.26
C ALA A 157 0.57 13.88 -8.57
N ILE A 158 1.49 14.07 -7.63
CA ILE A 158 2.69 14.89 -7.78
C ILE A 158 3.86 13.95 -8.01
N ALA A 159 4.37 13.91 -9.25
CA ALA A 159 5.60 13.22 -9.57
C ALA A 159 6.80 13.91 -8.90
N ASN A 160 7.74 13.11 -8.41
CA ASN A 160 9.00 13.54 -7.78
C ASN A 160 8.82 14.75 -6.82
N PRO A 161 8.09 14.62 -5.70
CA PRO A 161 7.75 15.73 -4.80
C PRO A 161 8.95 16.59 -4.38
N GLU A 162 10.10 15.98 -4.12
CA GLU A 162 11.38 16.66 -3.83
C GLU A 162 11.83 17.64 -4.93
N GLN A 163 11.58 17.38 -6.21
CA GLN A 163 11.89 18.32 -7.30
C GLN A 163 10.90 19.50 -7.35
N ASN A 164 9.73 19.32 -6.74
CA ASN A 164 8.64 20.29 -6.68
C ASN A 164 8.62 21.09 -5.37
N PHE A 165 9.62 20.90 -4.52
CA PHE A 165 9.81 21.54 -3.23
C PHE A 165 11.16 22.28 -3.17
N GLN A 166 11.23 23.31 -2.34
CA GLN A 166 12.46 24.03 -2.04
C GLN A 166 12.44 24.40 -0.55
N SER A 167 13.50 24.10 0.20
CA SER A 167 13.58 24.51 1.61
C SER A 167 13.57 26.03 1.72
N LEU A 168 12.87 26.58 2.73
CA LEU A 168 12.89 28.02 3.00
C LEU A 168 14.30 28.56 3.25
N ARG A 169 15.23 27.71 3.68
CA ARG A 169 16.64 28.07 3.91
C ARG A 169 17.38 28.40 2.63
N ASP A 170 16.94 27.85 1.50
CA ASP A 170 17.56 28.00 0.19
C ASP A 170 16.89 29.09 -0.66
N ILE A 171 15.76 29.62 -0.19
CA ILE A 171 15.05 30.73 -0.84
C ILE A 171 15.74 32.04 -0.43
N PRO A 172 15.97 32.99 -1.36
CA PRO A 172 16.65 34.27 -1.07
C PRO A 172 15.77 35.24 -0.27
N ILE A 173 15.42 34.86 0.96
CA ILE A 173 14.70 35.64 1.97
C ILE A 173 15.63 35.79 3.18
N ASN A 174 15.68 36.98 3.79
CA ASN A 174 16.52 37.21 4.97
C ASN A 174 16.16 36.24 6.11
N GLY A 175 17.16 35.61 6.73
CA GLY A 175 16.95 34.60 7.78
C GLY A 175 16.17 35.09 9.01
N GLN A 176 16.27 36.38 9.37
CA GLN A 176 15.47 36.98 10.45
C GLN A 176 13.98 37.11 10.08
N ASP A 177 13.66 37.15 8.79
CA ASP A 177 12.30 37.26 8.31
C ASP A 177 11.62 35.87 8.23
N ILE A 178 12.37 34.78 8.03
CA ILE A 178 11.82 33.40 8.04
C ILE A 178 11.09 33.10 9.37
N GLY A 179 11.69 33.45 10.51
CA GLY A 179 11.05 33.25 11.82
C GLY A 179 9.78 34.08 12.01
N LYS A 180 9.74 35.30 11.47
CA LYS A 180 8.54 36.15 11.49
C LYS A 180 7.45 35.60 10.58
N LEU A 181 7.83 35.11 9.38
CA LEU A 181 6.90 34.48 8.44
C LEU A 181 6.28 33.21 9.03
N ALA A 182 7.08 32.37 9.68
CA ALA A 182 6.58 31.19 10.39
C ALA A 182 5.60 31.58 11.51
N THR A 183 5.89 32.65 12.24
CA THR A 183 5.02 33.16 13.31
C THR A 183 3.70 33.69 12.76
N ALA A 184 3.74 34.48 11.68
CA ALA A 184 2.55 34.96 10.98
C ALA A 184 1.70 33.81 10.43
N TYR A 185 2.35 32.80 9.84
CA TYR A 185 1.69 31.59 9.35
C TYR A 185 0.98 30.84 10.49
N ARG A 186 1.67 30.58 11.61
CA ARG A 186 1.11 29.90 12.79
C ARG A 186 -0.07 30.67 13.40
N ALA A 187 0.02 32.00 13.42
CA ALA A 187 -1.07 32.84 13.93
C ALA A 187 -2.35 32.66 13.11
N GLY A 188 -2.27 32.74 11.78
CA GLY A 188 -3.43 32.48 10.91
C GLY A 188 -3.89 31.02 10.93
N LEU A 189 -2.95 30.06 10.97
CA LEU A 189 -3.28 28.64 11.08
C LEU A 189 -4.08 28.33 12.35
N SER A 190 -3.72 28.96 13.48
CA SER A 190 -4.45 28.76 14.74
C SER A 190 -5.94 29.16 14.64
N VAL A 191 -6.23 30.24 13.90
CA VAL A 191 -7.59 30.67 13.57
C VAL A 191 -8.25 29.65 12.65
N ALA A 192 -7.57 29.25 11.57
CA ALA A 192 -8.12 28.30 10.59
C ALA A 192 -8.46 26.93 11.19
N LEU A 193 -7.69 26.47 12.19
CA LEU A 193 -7.93 25.19 12.86
C LEU A 193 -9.10 25.23 13.86
N THR A 194 -9.30 26.37 14.51
CA THR A 194 -10.28 26.55 15.60
C THR A 194 -11.63 27.10 15.15
N ALA A 195 -11.67 27.79 14.00
CA ALA A 195 -12.89 28.36 13.45
C ALA A 195 -13.98 27.30 13.22
N LYS A 196 -15.16 27.54 13.81
CA LYS A 196 -16.40 26.78 13.58
C LYS A 196 -17.35 27.48 12.60
N GLN A 197 -17.13 28.78 12.39
CA GLN A 197 -17.87 29.66 11.50
C GLN A 197 -16.88 30.63 10.84
N PRO A 198 -17.26 31.30 9.74
CA PRO A 198 -16.46 32.37 9.16
C PRO A 198 -16.09 33.42 10.22
N PRO A 199 -14.79 33.75 10.38
CA PRO A 199 -14.36 34.68 11.42
C PRO A 199 -14.84 36.11 11.14
N THR A 200 -15.42 36.75 12.15
CA THR A 200 -15.89 38.13 12.11
C THR A 200 -15.06 39.07 13.00
N ASN A 201 -14.27 38.51 13.93
CA ASN A 201 -13.39 39.25 14.82
C ASN A 201 -12.24 39.90 14.01
N PRO A 202 -12.03 41.23 14.12
CA PRO A 202 -10.93 41.91 13.43
C PRO A 202 -9.55 41.33 13.70
N GLU A 203 -9.28 40.84 14.92
CA GLU A 203 -7.98 40.26 15.28
C GLU A 203 -7.73 38.95 14.51
N ASP A 204 -8.75 38.11 14.36
CA ASP A 204 -8.65 36.84 13.64
C ASP A 204 -8.51 37.07 12.13
N LEU A 205 -9.22 38.07 11.59
CA LEU A 205 -9.04 38.51 10.21
C LEU A 205 -7.63 39.05 9.96
N GLN A 206 -7.06 39.80 10.91
CA GLN A 206 -5.69 40.29 10.81
C GLN A 206 -4.67 39.15 10.83
N LYS A 207 -4.87 38.12 11.67
CA LYS A 207 -4.00 36.93 11.70
C LYS A 207 -4.05 36.15 10.38
N LEU A 208 -5.24 35.99 9.79
CA LEU A 208 -5.39 35.35 8.47
C LEU A 208 -4.76 36.17 7.35
N ALA A 209 -4.92 37.50 7.37
CA ALA A 209 -4.28 38.40 6.41
C ALA A 209 -2.74 38.35 6.53
N ALA A 210 -2.20 38.28 7.75
CA ALA A 210 -0.76 38.13 7.99
C ALA A 210 -0.23 36.79 7.45
N MET A 211 -0.98 35.69 7.63
CA MET A 211 -0.65 34.39 7.06
C MET A 211 -0.64 34.44 5.52
N GLN A 212 -1.64 35.06 4.89
CA GLN A 212 -1.70 35.23 3.44
C GLN A 212 -0.52 36.06 2.91
N ALA A 213 -0.21 37.19 3.56
CA ALA A 213 0.92 38.03 3.19
C ALA A 213 2.25 37.28 3.30
N ALA A 214 2.44 36.49 4.36
CA ALA A 214 3.64 35.69 4.55
C ALA A 214 3.81 34.64 3.43
N CYS A 215 2.74 33.91 3.09
CA CYS A 215 2.81 32.89 2.03
C CYS A 215 3.02 33.52 0.65
N THR A 216 2.38 34.67 0.38
CA THR A 216 2.54 35.40 -0.88
C THR A 216 3.98 35.88 -1.05
N LEU A 217 4.61 36.40 0.00
CA LEU A 217 6.02 36.79 -0.04
C LEU A 217 6.92 35.60 -0.37
N ILE A 218 6.71 34.44 0.27
CA ILE A 218 7.49 33.23 -0.02
C ILE A 218 7.32 32.83 -1.49
N ALA A 219 6.07 32.78 -1.98
CA ALA A 219 5.76 32.41 -3.36
C ALA A 219 6.32 33.39 -4.41
N GLN A 220 6.61 34.65 -4.06
CA GLN A 220 7.29 35.59 -4.97
C GLN A 220 8.77 35.26 -5.17
N HIS A 221 9.41 34.59 -4.21
CA HIS A 221 10.83 34.26 -4.25
C HIS A 221 11.14 32.83 -4.70
N THR A 222 10.12 32.01 -4.98
CA THR A 222 10.31 30.63 -5.45
C THR A 222 9.27 30.24 -6.49
N ALA A 223 9.71 29.45 -7.47
CA ALA A 223 8.83 28.81 -8.43
C ALA A 223 8.36 27.43 -7.96
N SER A 224 8.70 26.96 -6.74
CA SER A 224 8.36 25.61 -6.30
C SER A 224 6.83 25.40 -6.28
N LEU A 225 6.37 24.23 -6.71
CA LEU A 225 4.93 23.94 -6.75
C LEU A 225 4.34 23.96 -5.34
N PHE A 226 5.11 23.48 -4.37
CA PHE A 226 4.73 23.46 -2.96
C PHE A 226 4.36 24.85 -2.43
N TRP A 227 5.26 25.83 -2.51
CA TRP A 227 5.02 27.15 -1.92
C TRP A 227 3.98 27.97 -2.70
N GLN A 228 3.88 27.76 -4.02
CA GLN A 228 2.79 28.32 -4.83
C GLN A 228 1.42 27.76 -4.37
N ALA A 229 1.34 26.46 -4.10
CA ALA A 229 0.13 25.82 -3.58
C ALA A 229 -0.22 26.29 -2.16
N VAL A 230 0.77 26.49 -1.27
CA VAL A 230 0.53 27.09 0.05
C VAL A 230 -0.10 28.47 -0.09
N ALA A 231 0.49 29.35 -0.92
CA ALA A 231 0.00 30.72 -1.12
C ALA A 231 -1.41 30.76 -1.71
N ALA A 232 -1.69 29.95 -2.73
CA ALA A 232 -3.03 29.83 -3.31
C ALA A 232 -4.06 29.34 -2.27
N SER A 233 -3.71 28.32 -1.47
CA SER A 233 -4.59 27.73 -0.46
C SER A 233 -5.04 28.72 0.63
N VAL A 234 -4.19 29.67 1.00
CA VAL A 234 -4.47 30.64 2.07
C VAL A 234 -5.06 31.97 1.56
N THR A 235 -5.12 32.16 0.24
CA THR A 235 -5.70 33.36 -0.36
C THR A 235 -7.19 33.44 0.01
N ASP A 236 -7.65 34.53 0.61
CA ASP A 236 -9.06 34.73 1.03
C ASP A 236 -9.63 33.61 1.91
N LEU A 237 -8.77 33.02 2.77
CA LEU A 237 -9.12 31.86 3.59
C LEU A 237 -10.33 32.11 4.51
N ALA A 238 -10.54 33.35 4.96
CA ALA A 238 -11.65 33.73 5.82
C ALA A 238 -13.03 33.36 5.24
N GLN A 239 -13.21 33.47 3.92
CA GLN A 239 -14.47 33.14 3.24
C GLN A 239 -14.71 31.63 3.11
N THR A 240 -13.68 30.83 3.34
CA THR A 240 -13.67 29.37 3.10
C THR A 240 -13.80 28.59 4.41
N LEU A 241 -13.68 29.27 5.55
CA LEU A 241 -13.80 28.65 6.87
C LEU A 241 -15.26 28.29 7.18
N PRO A 242 -15.53 27.13 7.81
CA PRO A 242 -14.56 26.20 8.40
C PRO A 242 -13.97 25.18 7.41
N LEU A 243 -12.69 24.85 7.59
CA LEU A 243 -12.00 23.84 6.78
C LEU A 243 -12.40 22.41 7.16
N ASN A 244 -12.41 21.52 6.17
CA ASN A 244 -12.55 20.07 6.39
C ASN A 244 -11.24 19.46 6.98
N LYS A 245 -11.29 18.20 7.40
CA LYS A 245 -10.13 17.52 8.04
C LYS A 245 -8.90 17.43 7.13
N VAL A 246 -9.08 17.24 5.82
CA VAL A 246 -7.99 17.11 4.84
C VAL A 246 -7.29 18.45 4.65
N GLN A 247 -8.06 19.52 4.42
CA GLN A 247 -7.56 20.89 4.31
C GLN A 247 -6.78 21.33 5.57
N LYS A 248 -7.30 21.01 6.77
CA LYS A 248 -6.58 21.28 8.02
C LYS A 248 -5.24 20.54 8.08
N ARG A 249 -5.19 19.26 7.69
CA ARG A 249 -3.94 18.46 7.66
C ARG A 249 -2.94 19.00 6.64
N ALA A 250 -3.39 19.44 5.48
CA ALA A 250 -2.56 20.05 4.45
C ALA A 250 -1.90 21.35 4.94
N LEU A 251 -2.66 22.23 5.60
CA LEU A 251 -2.09 23.48 6.16
C LEU A 251 -1.17 23.23 7.36
N ILE A 252 -1.42 22.20 8.18
CA ILE A 252 -0.49 21.76 9.22
C ILE A 252 0.80 21.20 8.60
N PHE A 253 0.70 20.43 7.52
CA PHE A 253 1.88 19.94 6.81
C PHE A 253 2.73 21.09 6.27
N ALA A 254 2.10 22.12 5.70
CA ALA A 254 2.81 23.33 5.29
C ALA A 254 3.53 24.02 6.45
N GLU A 255 2.94 24.09 7.65
CA GLU A 255 3.62 24.59 8.86
C GLU A 255 4.90 23.79 9.19
N GLN A 256 4.80 22.46 9.15
CA GLN A 256 5.90 21.56 9.49
C GLN A 256 7.08 21.69 8.50
N GLN A 257 6.78 22.06 7.25
CA GLN A 257 7.79 22.31 6.22
C GLN A 257 8.52 23.66 6.36
N PHE A 258 8.08 24.57 7.26
CA PHE A 258 8.87 25.78 7.56
C PHE A 258 10.24 25.46 8.20
N HIS A 259 10.39 24.27 8.78
CA HIS A 259 11.60 23.84 9.49
C HIS A 259 12.19 22.53 8.94
N ASP A 260 11.72 22.08 7.77
CA ASP A 260 12.13 20.82 7.13
C ASP A 260 12.00 19.58 8.06
N TYR A 261 10.98 19.56 8.92
CA TYR A 261 10.83 18.49 9.93
C TYR A 261 10.41 17.14 9.36
N LEU A 262 9.84 17.11 8.17
CA LEU A 262 9.23 15.91 7.59
C LEU A 262 9.66 15.73 6.14
N PRO A 263 9.73 14.48 5.66
CA PRO A 263 9.96 14.21 4.25
C PRO A 263 8.87 14.88 3.39
N VAL A 264 9.27 15.34 2.21
CA VAL A 264 8.39 16.02 1.25
C VAL A 264 7.47 15.02 0.53
N ASN A 265 7.94 13.78 0.35
CA ASN A 265 7.16 12.68 -0.21
C ASN A 265 6.08 12.21 0.78
N ASP A 266 4.99 12.96 0.84
CA ASP A 266 3.85 12.75 1.72
C ASP A 266 2.57 13.11 0.97
N ALA A 267 1.51 12.29 1.08
CA ALA A 267 0.21 12.51 0.44
C ALA A 267 -0.39 13.90 0.70
N ARG A 268 -0.06 14.52 1.86
CA ARG A 268 -0.50 15.87 2.22
C ARG A 268 0.01 16.96 1.28
N PHE A 269 1.07 16.70 0.50
CA PHE A 269 1.49 17.61 -0.57
C PHE A 269 0.45 17.61 -1.70
N ALA A 270 0.08 16.44 -2.24
CA ALA A 270 -0.99 16.38 -3.23
C ALA A 270 -2.32 16.95 -2.70
N ASP A 271 -2.69 16.67 -1.45
CA ASP A 271 -3.88 17.26 -0.82
C ASP A 271 -3.81 18.81 -0.80
N LEU A 272 -2.63 19.38 -0.56
CA LEU A 272 -2.39 20.82 -0.58
C LEU A 272 -2.54 21.38 -2.00
N VAL A 273 -1.98 20.71 -3.01
CA VAL A 273 -2.10 21.14 -4.42
C VAL A 273 -3.56 21.04 -4.89
N GLN A 274 -4.27 19.99 -4.49
CA GLN A 274 -5.70 19.85 -4.78
C GLN A 274 -6.51 20.96 -4.08
N PHE A 275 -6.22 21.25 -2.80
CA PHE A 275 -6.88 22.34 -2.10
C PHE A 275 -6.65 23.69 -2.80
N ALA A 276 -5.40 23.98 -3.17
CA ALA A 276 -5.03 25.17 -3.94
C ALA A 276 -5.75 25.24 -5.30
N SER A 277 -5.88 24.11 -5.99
CA SER A 277 -6.54 24.02 -7.30
C SER A 277 -8.05 24.24 -7.24
N LEU A 278 -8.68 24.01 -6.08
CA LEU A 278 -10.11 24.30 -5.88
C LEU A 278 -10.37 25.77 -5.48
N ARG A 279 -9.33 26.59 -5.32
CA ARG A 279 -9.45 28.02 -5.04
C ARG A 279 -9.74 28.81 -6.32
N ASP A 280 -10.30 30.00 -6.13
CA ASP A 280 -10.41 30.99 -7.19
C ASP A 280 -9.18 31.91 -7.22
N GLY A 281 -8.90 32.50 -8.40
CA GLY A 281 -7.83 33.49 -8.59
C GLY A 281 -6.66 33.02 -9.46
N ASP A 282 -5.75 33.95 -9.76
CA ASP A 282 -4.66 33.70 -10.72
C ASP A 282 -3.61 32.73 -10.18
N LEU A 283 -3.33 32.76 -8.86
CA LEU A 283 -2.44 31.80 -8.21
C LEU A 283 -2.97 30.36 -8.30
N ALA A 284 -4.29 30.17 -8.13
CA ALA A 284 -4.90 28.86 -8.25
C ALA A 284 -4.76 28.29 -9.67
N LYS A 285 -5.01 29.13 -10.69
CA LYS A 285 -4.81 28.76 -12.10
C LYS A 285 -3.34 28.43 -12.42
N ALA A 286 -2.40 29.21 -11.88
CA ALA A 286 -0.98 28.95 -12.06
C ALA A 286 -0.55 27.61 -11.41
N VAL A 287 -1.09 27.30 -10.22
CA VAL A 287 -0.86 26.01 -9.55
C VAL A 287 -1.45 24.86 -10.36
N GLN A 288 -2.68 24.99 -10.87
CA GLN A 288 -3.30 23.99 -11.75
C GLN A 288 -2.44 23.72 -12.98
N GLN A 289 -2.01 24.77 -13.69
CA GLN A 289 -1.17 24.64 -14.89
C GLN A 289 0.17 23.96 -14.57
N LYS A 290 0.80 24.33 -13.45
CA LYS A 290 2.06 23.74 -13.01
C LYS A 290 1.91 22.29 -12.56
N ALA A 291 0.80 21.95 -11.90
CA ALA A 291 0.49 20.58 -11.52
C ALA A 291 0.22 19.70 -12.74
N ARG A 292 -0.49 20.20 -13.77
CA ARG A 292 -0.69 19.48 -15.04
C ARG A 292 0.63 19.17 -15.75
N GLY A 293 1.58 20.11 -15.75
CA GLY A 293 2.92 19.89 -16.28
C GLY A 293 3.80 18.97 -15.43
N ASN A 294 3.38 18.60 -14.23
CA ASN A 294 4.15 17.73 -13.33
C ASN A 294 3.87 16.26 -13.60
N THR A 295 4.33 15.76 -14.74
CA THR A 295 4.20 14.36 -15.13
C THR A 295 5.46 13.57 -14.82
N VAL A 296 5.29 12.25 -14.68
CA VAL A 296 6.39 11.30 -14.63
C VAL A 296 7.20 11.38 -15.95
N SER A 297 8.52 11.27 -15.88
CA SER A 297 9.36 11.25 -17.09
C SER A 297 9.07 10.03 -17.97
N GLU A 298 9.35 10.12 -19.28
CA GLU A 298 9.09 9.00 -20.21
C GLU A 298 9.84 7.73 -19.82
N THR A 299 11.07 7.85 -19.29
CA THR A 299 11.85 6.71 -18.78
C THR A 299 11.18 6.07 -17.56
N GLN A 300 10.72 6.88 -16.60
CA GLN A 300 10.02 6.38 -15.41
C GLN A 300 8.66 5.76 -15.79
N LEU A 301 7.96 6.34 -16.77
CA LEU A 301 6.71 5.78 -17.29
C LEU A 301 6.94 4.43 -17.97
N ALA A 302 8.02 4.29 -18.75
CA ALA A 302 8.41 3.03 -19.38
C ALA A 302 8.70 1.93 -18.35
N ASP A 303 9.38 2.28 -17.25
CA ASP A 303 9.62 1.35 -16.13
C ASP A 303 8.30 0.92 -15.45
N MET A 304 7.38 1.87 -15.24
CA MET A 304 6.05 1.60 -14.69
C MET A 304 5.19 0.74 -15.64
N ARG A 305 5.28 0.95 -16.96
CA ARG A 305 4.63 0.08 -17.96
C ARG A 305 5.19 -1.33 -17.94
N ARG A 306 6.51 -1.48 -17.80
CA ARG A 306 7.14 -2.80 -17.68
C ARG A 306 6.64 -3.55 -16.44
N PHE A 307 6.33 -2.84 -15.36
CA PHE A 307 5.67 -3.43 -14.20
C PHE A 307 4.27 -3.96 -14.56
N LEU A 308 3.43 -3.16 -15.24
CA LEU A 308 2.08 -3.58 -15.64
C LEU A 308 2.09 -4.84 -16.51
N LEU A 309 3.05 -4.95 -17.44
CA LEU A 309 3.21 -6.10 -18.33
C LEU A 309 3.87 -7.33 -17.66
N GLY A 310 4.31 -7.20 -16.41
CA GLY A 310 4.87 -8.31 -15.63
C GLY A 310 3.80 -9.23 -15.03
N PRO A 311 4.19 -10.36 -14.39
CA PRO A 311 3.25 -11.27 -13.77
C PRO A 311 2.45 -10.59 -12.64
N ASN A 312 1.19 -11.03 -12.48
CA ASN A 312 0.34 -10.60 -11.38
C ASN A 312 0.74 -11.24 -10.05
N PHE A 313 0.20 -10.71 -8.96
CA PHE A 313 0.46 -11.24 -7.62
C PHE A 313 0.13 -12.72 -7.53
N GLU A 314 -1.03 -13.16 -8.03
CA GLU A 314 -1.50 -14.54 -7.94
C GLU A 314 -0.53 -15.52 -8.61
N VAL A 315 -0.03 -15.16 -9.79
CA VAL A 315 0.99 -15.94 -10.51
C VAL A 315 2.29 -15.97 -9.71
N THR A 316 2.77 -14.83 -9.20
CA THR A 316 4.01 -14.80 -8.42
C THR A 316 3.90 -15.57 -7.09
N ASP A 317 2.75 -15.52 -6.43
CA ASP A 317 2.49 -16.24 -5.18
C ASP A 317 2.40 -17.74 -5.40
N THR A 318 1.68 -18.16 -6.46
CA THR A 318 1.60 -19.56 -6.89
C THR A 318 2.98 -20.10 -7.25
N LEU A 319 3.75 -19.36 -8.05
CA LEU A 319 5.12 -19.72 -8.41
C LEU A 319 6.01 -19.85 -7.18
N ASN A 320 5.91 -18.91 -6.23
CA ASN A 320 6.66 -18.99 -4.99
C ASN A 320 6.29 -20.25 -4.21
N SER A 321 4.99 -20.55 -4.02
CA SER A 321 4.55 -21.78 -3.33
C SER A 321 5.10 -23.05 -4.00
N LEU A 322 5.07 -23.13 -5.33
CA LEU A 322 5.61 -24.27 -6.07
C LEU A 322 7.13 -24.40 -5.90
N ILE A 323 7.86 -23.27 -5.94
CA ILE A 323 9.31 -23.25 -5.70
C ILE A 323 9.62 -23.70 -4.26
N GLN A 324 8.86 -23.24 -3.25
CA GLN A 324 9.05 -23.66 -1.86
C GLN A 324 8.85 -25.17 -1.69
N GLN A 325 7.81 -25.73 -2.31
CA GLN A 325 7.55 -27.18 -2.29
C GLN A 325 8.69 -27.97 -2.92
N GLU A 326 9.24 -27.49 -4.03
CA GLU A 326 10.34 -28.15 -4.72
C GLU A 326 11.66 -28.08 -3.93
N ILE A 327 11.94 -26.95 -3.28
CA ILE A 327 13.08 -26.80 -2.36
C ILE A 327 12.95 -27.76 -1.17
N GLU A 328 11.77 -27.87 -0.58
CA GLU A 328 11.52 -28.79 0.54
C GLU A 328 11.65 -30.26 0.12
N ALA A 329 11.24 -30.60 -1.11
CA ALA A 329 11.46 -31.91 -1.68
C ALA A 329 12.96 -32.23 -1.83
N ILE A 330 13.78 -31.27 -2.25
CA ILE A 330 15.25 -31.43 -2.32
C ILE A 330 15.86 -31.61 -0.92
N LYS A 331 15.43 -30.80 0.07
CA LYS A 331 15.88 -30.96 1.48
C LYS A 331 15.55 -32.36 2.02
N THR A 332 14.33 -32.83 1.78
CA THR A 332 13.88 -34.18 2.18
C THR A 332 14.67 -35.28 1.48
N ALA A 333 14.96 -35.12 0.18
CA ALA A 333 15.78 -36.06 -0.58
C ALA A 333 17.23 -36.10 -0.02
N SER A 334 17.78 -34.94 0.36
CA SER A 334 19.10 -34.84 0.99
C SER A 334 19.14 -35.56 2.33
N ASP A 335 18.15 -35.32 3.20
CA ASP A 335 18.02 -36.01 4.49
C ASP A 335 17.89 -37.53 4.34
N THR A 336 17.11 -37.96 3.35
CA THR A 336 16.92 -39.38 3.04
C THR A 336 18.23 -40.01 2.59
N TYR A 337 18.96 -39.35 1.67
CA TYR A 337 20.28 -39.79 1.23
C TYR A 337 21.25 -39.91 2.42
N THR A 338 21.28 -38.94 3.34
CA THR A 338 22.13 -39.01 4.55
C THR A 338 21.79 -40.22 5.44
N ARG A 339 20.49 -40.54 5.61
CA ARG A 339 20.07 -41.70 6.41
C ARG A 339 20.42 -43.03 5.73
N GLU A 340 20.33 -43.08 4.40
CA GLU A 340 20.57 -44.27 3.58
C GLU A 340 22.04 -44.47 3.17
N GLN A 341 22.93 -43.49 3.38
CA GLN A 341 24.38 -43.61 3.16
C GLN A 341 24.99 -44.82 3.87
N ASN A 342 24.43 -45.27 4.99
CA ASN A 342 24.89 -46.45 5.73
C ASN A 342 24.45 -47.80 5.10
N LEU A 343 23.63 -47.79 4.03
CA LEU A 343 22.96 -48.97 3.47
C LEU A 343 23.23 -49.19 1.96
N ASN A 344 24.24 -48.54 1.38
CA ASN A 344 24.42 -48.30 -0.06
C ASN A 344 23.36 -47.33 -0.60
N ALA A 345 23.63 -46.03 -0.48
CA ALA A 345 22.74 -45.01 -1.03
C ALA A 345 22.53 -45.21 -2.54
N PRO A 346 21.27 -45.27 -3.02
CA PRO A 346 21.01 -45.52 -4.42
C PRO A 346 21.44 -44.32 -5.26
N GLU A 347 22.24 -44.57 -6.31
CA GLU A 347 22.60 -43.58 -7.35
C GLU A 347 21.37 -42.85 -7.92
N GLN A 348 20.22 -43.53 -7.89
CA GLN A 348 18.92 -42.97 -8.25
C GLN A 348 18.50 -41.75 -7.39
N ALA A 349 18.75 -41.76 -6.08
CA ALA A 349 18.38 -40.64 -5.21
C ALA A 349 19.19 -39.37 -5.51
N LEU A 350 20.47 -39.53 -5.87
CA LEU A 350 21.32 -38.41 -6.31
C LEU A 350 20.86 -37.86 -7.67
N ASN A 351 20.49 -38.74 -8.59
CA ASN A 351 19.95 -38.32 -9.89
C ASN A 351 18.63 -37.57 -9.74
N GLU A 352 17.70 -38.07 -8.92
CA GLU A 352 16.44 -37.38 -8.63
C GLU A 352 16.68 -35.99 -8.02
N MET A 353 17.61 -35.87 -7.05
CA MET A 353 17.96 -34.57 -6.48
C MET A 353 18.57 -33.61 -7.51
N ALA A 354 19.46 -34.12 -8.37
CA ALA A 354 20.06 -33.32 -9.43
C ALA A 354 19.04 -32.87 -10.49
N GLU A 355 18.08 -33.71 -10.86
CA GLU A 355 16.99 -33.34 -11.79
C GLU A 355 16.09 -32.24 -11.21
N ARG A 356 15.81 -32.30 -9.92
CA ARG A 356 15.05 -31.25 -9.20
C ARG A 356 15.80 -29.92 -9.15
N LEU A 357 17.10 -29.96 -8.82
CA LEU A 357 17.97 -28.79 -8.85
C LEU A 357 18.06 -28.18 -10.27
N ASP A 358 18.12 -29.01 -11.31
CA ASP A 358 18.13 -28.56 -12.71
C ASP A 358 16.82 -27.87 -13.10
N SER A 359 15.70 -28.45 -12.70
CA SER A 359 14.37 -27.87 -12.93
C SER A 359 14.24 -26.50 -12.29
N LEU A 360 14.63 -26.35 -11.01
CA LEU A 360 14.65 -25.06 -10.33
C LEU A 360 15.61 -24.07 -11.00
N HIS A 361 16.82 -24.50 -11.37
CA HIS A 361 17.78 -23.66 -12.08
C HIS A 361 17.16 -23.02 -13.33
N LEU A 362 16.45 -23.81 -14.15
CA LEU A 362 15.78 -23.34 -15.36
C LEU A 362 14.62 -22.38 -15.07
N VAL A 363 13.85 -22.64 -14.01
CA VAL A 363 12.79 -21.72 -13.54
C VAL A 363 13.39 -20.37 -13.14
N PHE A 364 14.43 -20.34 -12.28
CA PHE A 364 15.07 -19.08 -11.89
C PHE A 364 15.74 -18.35 -13.05
N LYS A 365 16.24 -19.08 -14.06
CA LYS A 365 16.73 -18.49 -15.31
C LYS A 365 15.61 -17.79 -16.09
N MET A 366 14.44 -18.42 -16.19
CA MET A 366 13.26 -17.86 -16.86
C MET A 366 12.73 -16.61 -16.12
N LEU A 367 12.75 -16.63 -14.79
CA LEU A 367 12.39 -15.49 -13.93
C LEU A 367 13.45 -14.38 -13.91
N ASN A 368 14.54 -14.52 -14.67
CA ASN A 368 15.65 -13.57 -14.74
C ASN A 368 16.32 -13.29 -13.38
N LEU A 369 16.51 -14.35 -12.59
CA LEU A 369 17.17 -14.34 -11.29
C LEU A 369 18.50 -15.12 -11.37
N PRO A 370 19.55 -14.55 -11.99
CA PRO A 370 20.76 -15.28 -12.36
C PRO A 370 21.55 -15.79 -11.15
N ALA A 371 21.60 -15.04 -10.04
CA ALA A 371 22.34 -15.47 -8.86
C ALA A 371 21.80 -16.77 -8.24
N ALA A 372 20.47 -16.89 -8.13
CA ALA A 372 19.81 -18.12 -7.67
C ALA A 372 19.96 -19.25 -8.69
N SER A 373 19.78 -18.93 -9.98
CA SER A 373 19.95 -19.88 -11.08
C SER A 373 21.36 -20.48 -11.09
N ASP A 374 22.40 -19.66 -11.02
CA ASP A 374 23.80 -20.10 -11.07
C ASP A 374 24.18 -20.91 -9.82
N ALA A 375 23.71 -20.53 -8.64
CA ALA A 375 23.92 -21.28 -7.40
C ALA A 375 23.34 -22.70 -7.48
N LEU A 376 22.11 -22.83 -8.00
CA LEU A 376 21.46 -24.13 -8.18
C LEU A 376 22.15 -24.99 -9.24
N ALA A 377 22.62 -24.40 -10.34
CA ALA A 377 23.39 -25.13 -11.37
C ALA A 377 24.72 -25.66 -10.83
N ALA A 378 25.46 -24.83 -10.08
CA ALA A 378 26.70 -25.27 -9.45
C ALA A 378 26.44 -26.45 -8.48
N GLN A 379 25.37 -26.36 -7.69
CA GLN A 379 25.02 -27.41 -6.75
C GLN A 379 24.50 -28.69 -7.42
N ARG A 380 23.75 -28.57 -8.52
CA ARG A 380 23.36 -29.72 -9.36
C ARG A 380 24.58 -30.53 -9.78
N ASP A 381 25.62 -29.85 -10.25
CA ASP A 381 26.85 -30.48 -10.72
C ASP A 381 27.66 -31.08 -9.56
N ALA A 382 27.67 -30.42 -8.40
CA ALA A 382 28.27 -30.96 -7.18
C ALA A 382 27.58 -32.25 -6.71
N VAL A 383 26.23 -32.27 -6.64
CA VAL A 383 25.43 -33.43 -6.20
C VAL A 383 25.64 -34.65 -7.11
N LYS A 384 25.79 -34.45 -8.43
CA LYS A 384 26.14 -35.54 -9.36
C LYS A 384 27.50 -36.18 -9.07
N GLY A 385 28.41 -35.42 -8.43
CA GLY A 385 29.73 -35.89 -8.02
C GLY A 385 29.78 -36.54 -6.64
N TRP A 386 28.66 -36.59 -5.89
CA TRP A 386 28.65 -37.10 -4.53
C TRP A 386 28.82 -38.63 -4.48
N THR A 387 29.86 -39.09 -3.78
CA THR A 387 30.05 -40.50 -3.42
C THR A 387 29.86 -40.71 -1.91
N GLN A 388 30.44 -39.82 -1.11
CA GLN A 388 30.21 -39.65 0.32
C GLN A 388 30.19 -38.16 0.60
N ALA A 389 29.00 -37.56 0.64
CA ALA A 389 28.85 -36.14 0.91
C ALA A 389 29.36 -35.80 2.32
N SER A 390 30.27 -34.83 2.40
CA SER A 390 30.78 -34.29 3.66
C SER A 390 29.78 -33.30 4.27
N PRO A 391 29.88 -32.97 5.57
CA PRO A 391 29.07 -31.91 6.17
C PRO A 391 29.13 -30.59 5.41
N GLU A 392 30.30 -30.24 4.86
CA GLU A 392 30.50 -29.01 4.07
C GLU A 392 29.74 -29.05 2.73
N ASP A 393 29.62 -30.22 2.10
CA ASP A 393 28.82 -30.39 0.88
C ASP A 393 27.33 -30.13 1.13
N TYR A 394 26.82 -30.60 2.28
CA TYR A 394 25.44 -30.33 2.71
C TYR A 394 25.23 -28.86 3.07
N ASP A 395 26.18 -28.24 3.78
CA ASP A 395 26.12 -26.81 4.10
C ASP A 395 26.06 -25.96 2.82
N ASN A 396 26.85 -26.32 1.80
CA ASN A 396 26.83 -25.66 0.48
C ASN A 396 25.51 -25.86 -0.28
N LEU A 397 24.93 -27.07 -0.22
CA LEU A 397 23.59 -27.36 -0.77
C LEU A 397 22.55 -26.46 -0.12
N LEU A 398 22.48 -26.47 1.21
CA LEU A 398 21.51 -25.70 1.98
C LEU A 398 21.67 -24.19 1.77
N ALA A 399 22.92 -23.69 1.71
CA ALA A 399 23.19 -22.29 1.39
C ALA A 399 22.68 -21.90 0.00
N SER A 400 22.89 -22.74 -1.02
CA SER A 400 22.42 -22.49 -2.38
C SER A 400 20.89 -22.53 -2.48
N LEU A 401 20.26 -23.50 -1.79
CA LEU A 401 18.80 -23.55 -1.67
C LEU A 401 18.24 -22.31 -0.96
N MET A 402 18.91 -21.81 0.08
CA MET A 402 18.51 -20.58 0.78
C MET A 402 18.59 -19.34 -0.13
N VAL A 403 19.63 -19.24 -0.98
CA VAL A 403 19.71 -18.16 -1.98
C VAL A 403 18.52 -18.20 -2.93
N ALA A 404 18.16 -19.38 -3.42
CA ALA A 404 16.99 -19.58 -4.29
C ALA A 404 15.68 -19.27 -3.57
N GLU A 405 15.51 -19.79 -2.36
CA GLU A 405 14.35 -19.56 -1.48
C GLU A 405 14.13 -18.06 -1.25
N ASN A 406 15.19 -17.34 -0.86
CA ASN A 406 15.15 -15.90 -0.60
C ASN A 406 14.82 -15.11 -1.87
N ALA A 407 15.41 -15.47 -3.02
CA ALA A 407 15.12 -14.79 -4.28
C ALA A 407 13.65 -14.95 -4.72
N SER A 408 13.07 -16.14 -4.54
CA SER A 408 11.66 -16.39 -4.85
C SER A 408 10.72 -15.59 -3.93
N ILE A 409 11.03 -15.53 -2.63
CA ILE A 409 10.25 -14.77 -1.65
C ILE A 409 10.36 -13.27 -1.89
N GLU A 410 11.55 -12.75 -2.20
CA GLU A 410 11.74 -11.35 -2.56
C GLU A 410 10.94 -10.98 -3.81
N LEU A 411 10.92 -11.85 -4.82
CA LEU A 411 10.09 -11.66 -6.02
C LEU A 411 8.61 -11.58 -5.65
N ALA A 412 8.07 -12.58 -4.92
CA ALA A 412 6.67 -12.57 -4.51
C ALA A 412 6.32 -11.32 -3.68
N LYS A 413 7.13 -10.97 -2.67
CA LYS A 413 6.93 -9.79 -1.83
C LYS A 413 6.97 -8.47 -2.62
N SER A 414 7.76 -8.39 -3.68
CA SER A 414 7.80 -7.20 -4.54
C SER A 414 6.49 -6.97 -5.31
N HIS A 415 5.64 -8.01 -5.40
CA HIS A 415 4.31 -8.02 -6.00
C HIS A 415 3.16 -8.11 -4.97
N THR A 416 3.46 -8.13 -3.66
CA THR A 416 2.44 -8.17 -2.59
C THR A 416 2.23 -6.79 -1.95
N PRO A 417 1.03 -6.17 -2.09
CA PRO A 417 0.71 -4.91 -1.42
C PRO A 417 0.98 -4.99 0.09
N GLY A 418 1.57 -3.95 0.68
CA GLY A 418 1.82 -3.90 2.13
C GLY A 418 2.91 -4.84 2.67
N ALA A 419 3.50 -5.71 1.86
CA ALA A 419 4.54 -6.66 2.31
C ALA A 419 5.91 -6.00 2.61
N SER A 420 6.13 -4.73 2.21
CA SER A 420 7.40 -3.99 2.45
C SER A 420 7.63 -3.50 3.89
N LEU A 421 6.94 -4.04 4.90
CA LEU A 421 7.03 -3.52 6.27
C LEU A 421 8.25 -4.01 7.07
N MET A 422 8.99 -5.00 6.58
CA MET A 422 10.15 -5.54 7.30
C MET A 422 11.42 -5.45 6.46
N PRO A 423 12.29 -4.45 6.69
CA PRO A 423 13.60 -4.42 6.05
C PRO A 423 14.44 -5.57 6.60
N LEU A 424 14.65 -6.58 5.77
CA LEU A 424 15.50 -7.72 6.07
C LEU A 424 16.95 -7.30 5.85
N TYR A 425 17.69 -7.12 6.95
CA TYR A 425 19.09 -6.70 6.91
C TYR A 425 20.09 -7.86 6.83
N ASN A 426 19.63 -9.11 6.95
CA ASN A 426 20.52 -10.27 6.94
C ASN A 426 20.20 -11.22 5.78
N LYS A 427 21.16 -11.38 4.87
CA LYS A 427 21.07 -12.30 3.71
C LYS A 427 21.41 -13.74 4.08
N ASP A 428 21.92 -13.97 5.29
CA ASP A 428 22.34 -15.29 5.79
C ASP A 428 21.20 -16.04 6.50
N ILE A 429 19.95 -15.57 6.39
CA ILE A 429 18.78 -16.20 7.00
C ILE A 429 17.78 -16.58 5.91
N SER A 430 17.19 -17.76 6.04
CA SER A 430 16.04 -18.18 5.24
C SER A 430 14.85 -17.24 5.51
N LEU A 431 14.44 -16.50 4.48
CA LEU A 431 13.27 -15.64 4.54
C LEU A 431 11.99 -16.45 4.77
N HIS A 432 11.95 -17.70 4.30
CA HIS A 432 10.83 -18.60 4.51
C HIS A 432 10.62 -18.92 5.99
N GLN A 433 11.71 -19.22 6.70
CA GLN A 433 11.67 -19.47 8.14
C GLN A 433 11.27 -18.22 8.93
N LEU A 434 11.75 -17.05 8.52
CA LEU A 434 11.35 -15.78 9.13
C LEU A 434 9.86 -15.50 8.93
N ASP A 435 9.34 -15.67 7.71
CA ASP A 435 7.91 -15.48 7.42
C ASP A 435 7.04 -16.46 8.19
N THR A 436 7.47 -17.70 8.32
CA THR A 436 6.79 -18.71 9.13
C THR A 436 6.78 -18.33 10.62
N ALA A 437 7.92 -17.85 11.15
CA ALA A 437 8.02 -17.39 12.52
C ALA A 437 7.14 -16.16 12.78
N TYR A 438 7.11 -15.20 11.85
CA TYR A 438 6.25 -14.02 11.94
C TYR A 438 4.77 -14.39 11.86
N SER A 439 4.36 -15.24 10.91
CA SER A 439 2.97 -15.71 10.79
C SER A 439 2.51 -16.42 12.07
N THR A 440 3.36 -17.29 12.63
CA THR A 440 3.08 -17.98 13.91
C THR A 440 2.95 -16.97 15.06
N LEU A 441 3.89 -16.03 15.16
CA LEU A 441 3.85 -15.00 16.20
C LEU A 441 2.60 -14.11 16.11
N ILE A 442 2.17 -13.76 14.90
CA ILE A 442 0.93 -13.01 14.67
C ILE A 442 -0.27 -13.82 15.15
N LYS A 443 -0.40 -15.10 14.73
CA LYS A 443 -1.50 -15.98 15.14
C LYS A 443 -1.56 -16.16 16.66
N GLU A 444 -0.42 -16.40 17.32
CA GLU A 444 -0.35 -16.51 18.78
C GLU A 444 -0.71 -15.20 19.48
N SER A 445 -0.29 -14.06 18.94
CA SER A 445 -0.64 -12.75 19.47
C SER A 445 -2.13 -12.47 19.39
N ARG A 446 -2.77 -12.79 18.26
CA ARG A 446 -4.23 -12.64 18.07
C ARG A 446 -5.01 -13.60 18.99
N ALA A 447 -4.54 -14.83 19.16
CA ALA A 447 -5.12 -15.76 20.14
C ALA A 447 -5.02 -15.21 21.58
N SER A 448 -3.91 -14.55 21.91
CA SER A 448 -3.74 -13.87 23.21
C SER A 448 -4.69 -12.69 23.38
N ILE A 449 -5.00 -11.93 22.31
CA ILE A 449 -6.01 -10.87 22.33
C ILE A 449 -7.41 -11.44 22.56
N ALA A 450 -7.79 -12.51 21.86
CA ALA A 450 -9.07 -13.19 22.06
C ALA A 450 -9.24 -13.71 23.50
N ALA A 451 -8.14 -14.17 24.13
CA ALA A 451 -8.15 -14.54 25.54
C ALA A 451 -8.37 -13.34 26.48
N ILE A 452 -7.83 -12.15 26.15
CA ILE A 452 -8.11 -10.91 26.90
C ILE A 452 -9.58 -10.51 26.76
N GLU A 453 -10.15 -10.56 25.56
CA GLU A 453 -11.58 -10.29 25.33
C GLU A 453 -12.48 -11.23 26.12
N THR A 454 -12.14 -12.51 26.13
CA THR A 454 -12.86 -13.53 26.91
C THR A 454 -12.82 -13.17 28.39
N ALA A 455 -11.65 -12.80 28.93
CA ALA A 455 -11.52 -12.36 30.32
C ALA A 455 -12.35 -11.10 30.64
N PHE A 456 -12.47 -10.15 29.70
CA PHE A 456 -13.34 -8.97 29.86
C PHE A 456 -14.81 -9.36 29.90
N ASN A 457 -15.24 -10.25 29.01
CA ASN A 457 -16.62 -10.74 28.98
C ASN A 457 -16.97 -11.52 30.23
N ASP A 458 -16.07 -12.39 30.70
CA ASP A 458 -16.26 -13.17 31.94
C ASP A 458 -16.41 -12.25 33.16
N TYR A 459 -15.57 -11.22 33.27
CA TYR A 459 -15.67 -10.21 34.33
C TYR A 459 -17.00 -9.45 34.30
N LEU A 460 -17.49 -9.09 33.09
CA LEU A 460 -18.74 -8.36 32.92
C LEU A 460 -19.98 -9.25 33.14
N ALA A 461 -19.88 -10.54 32.85
CA ALA A 461 -20.96 -11.51 33.01
C ALA A 461 -21.10 -12.02 34.46
N ALA A 462 -20.03 -11.96 35.26
CA ALA A 462 -20.04 -12.37 36.65
C ALA A 462 -21.02 -11.51 37.48
N ALA A 463 -21.83 -12.17 38.31
CA ALA A 463 -22.81 -11.51 39.17
C ALA A 463 -22.16 -10.63 40.27
N GLU A 464 -20.92 -10.97 40.65
CA GLU A 464 -20.06 -10.18 41.51
C GLU A 464 -18.82 -9.77 40.70
N SER A 465 -18.35 -8.53 40.89
CA SER A 465 -17.20 -7.97 40.18
C SER A 465 -15.86 -8.57 40.63
N ASP A 466 -15.68 -9.87 40.41
CA ASP A 466 -14.48 -10.62 40.78
C ASP A 466 -13.30 -10.30 39.84
N ILE A 467 -12.36 -9.52 40.33
CA ILE A 467 -11.19 -9.08 39.57
C ILE A 467 -10.23 -10.23 39.21
N THR A 468 -10.38 -11.42 39.80
CA THR A 468 -9.55 -12.58 39.46
C THR A 468 -9.70 -13.03 38.01
N HIS A 469 -10.86 -12.78 37.38
CA HIS A 469 -11.07 -12.97 35.94
C HIS A 469 -10.06 -12.19 35.09
N LEU A 470 -9.58 -11.04 35.58
CA LEU A 470 -8.64 -10.16 34.87
C LEU A 470 -7.17 -10.42 35.23
N ALA A 471 -6.88 -11.41 36.09
CA ALA A 471 -5.52 -11.63 36.62
C ALA A 471 -4.46 -11.88 35.53
N ASN A 472 -4.83 -12.54 34.44
CA ASN A 472 -3.90 -12.87 33.35
C ASN A 472 -3.75 -11.75 32.31
N VAL A 473 -4.65 -10.75 32.31
CA VAL A 473 -4.69 -9.70 31.28
C VAL A 473 -3.37 -8.91 31.20
N PRO A 474 -2.74 -8.45 32.30
CA PRO A 474 -1.48 -7.72 32.21
C PRO A 474 -0.32 -8.55 31.61
N ALA A 475 -0.31 -9.87 31.84
CA ALA A 475 0.72 -10.75 31.28
C ALA A 475 0.52 -10.92 29.77
N LEU A 476 -0.73 -11.16 29.34
CA LEU A 476 -1.09 -11.27 27.93
C LEU A 476 -0.80 -9.96 27.16
N LEU A 477 -1.17 -8.80 27.72
CA LEU A 477 -0.87 -7.50 27.12
C LEU A 477 0.64 -7.27 26.92
N ARG A 478 1.49 -7.71 27.86
CA ARG A 478 2.95 -7.64 27.71
C ARG A 478 3.47 -8.60 26.64
N GLN A 479 2.91 -9.81 26.53
CA GLN A 479 3.28 -10.75 25.49
C GLN A 479 2.97 -10.19 24.10
N VAL A 480 1.75 -9.69 23.89
CA VAL A 480 1.36 -9.05 22.63
C VAL A 480 2.20 -7.79 22.36
N ALA A 481 2.54 -7.00 23.39
CA ALA A 481 3.44 -5.86 23.25
C ALA A 481 4.85 -6.27 22.78
N GLY A 482 5.39 -7.36 23.33
CA GLY A 482 6.67 -7.94 22.92
C GLY A 482 6.65 -8.42 21.47
N ALA A 483 5.58 -9.12 21.08
CA ALA A 483 5.37 -9.56 19.70
C ALA A 483 5.31 -8.35 18.73
N CYS A 484 4.54 -7.31 19.08
CA CYS A 484 4.48 -6.08 18.28
C CYS A 484 5.86 -5.41 18.13
N GLN A 485 6.71 -5.47 19.15
CA GLN A 485 8.08 -4.93 19.06
C GLN A 485 8.92 -5.72 18.05
N PHE A 486 8.78 -7.06 18.01
CA PHE A 486 9.47 -7.93 17.06
C PHE A 486 8.96 -7.74 15.62
N LEU A 487 7.66 -7.47 15.45
CA LEU A 487 7.01 -7.17 14.18
C LEU A 487 7.22 -5.71 13.72
N ASN A 488 8.17 -4.98 14.32
CA ASN A 488 8.47 -3.58 14.00
C ASN A 488 7.28 -2.61 14.14
N LEU A 489 6.40 -2.86 15.12
CA LEU A 489 5.27 -2.00 15.50
C LEU A 489 5.52 -1.29 16.85
N PRO A 490 6.52 -0.39 16.95
CA PRO A 490 6.95 0.18 18.22
C PRO A 490 5.88 1.05 18.90
N GLN A 491 4.97 1.66 18.13
CA GLN A 491 3.89 2.46 18.69
C GLN A 491 2.83 1.57 19.35
N THR A 492 2.40 0.50 18.68
CA THR A 492 1.46 -0.50 19.20
C THR A 492 2.04 -1.21 20.43
N ALA A 493 3.32 -1.61 20.36
CA ALA A 493 4.04 -2.20 21.50
C ALA A 493 4.04 -1.29 22.74
N LYS A 494 4.38 -0.01 22.57
CA LYS A 494 4.37 0.97 23.68
C LYS A 494 2.97 1.19 24.25
N MET A 495 1.95 1.21 23.41
CA MET A 495 0.55 1.38 23.80
C MET A 495 0.08 0.20 24.67
N LEU A 496 0.28 -1.03 24.20
CA LEU A 496 -0.08 -2.26 24.94
C LEU A 496 0.71 -2.40 26.25
N LYS A 497 2.00 -2.07 26.25
CA LYS A 497 2.82 -2.09 27.47
C LYS A 497 2.26 -1.16 28.54
N ARG A 498 1.88 0.06 28.15
CA ARG A 498 1.25 1.02 29.05
C ARG A 498 -0.14 0.55 29.53
N GLY A 499 -0.89 -0.11 28.65
CA GLY A 499 -2.14 -0.77 29.02
C GLY A 499 -1.93 -1.85 30.09
N ALA A 500 -0.89 -2.68 29.94
CA ALA A 500 -0.52 -3.68 30.93
C ALA A 500 -0.17 -3.06 32.29
N GLU A 501 0.67 -2.02 32.29
CA GLU A 501 1.05 -1.29 33.51
C GLU A 501 -0.18 -0.70 34.25
N HIS A 502 -1.17 -0.20 33.50
CA HIS A 502 -2.42 0.25 34.09
C HIS A 502 -3.25 -0.91 34.66
N SER A 503 -3.40 -2.01 33.92
CA SER A 503 -4.14 -3.18 34.37
C SER A 503 -3.54 -3.78 35.66
N ASP A 504 -2.21 -3.83 35.79
CA ASP A 504 -1.55 -4.21 37.05
C ASP A 504 -1.90 -3.26 38.20
N ALA A 505 -1.88 -1.96 37.93
CA ALA A 505 -2.21 -0.96 38.94
C ALA A 505 -3.66 -1.10 39.42
N VAL A 506 -4.61 -1.41 38.52
CA VAL A 506 -6.01 -1.67 38.86
C VAL A 506 -6.15 -2.93 39.73
N LEU A 507 -5.50 -4.03 39.33
CA LEU A 507 -5.50 -5.29 40.07
C LEU A 507 -4.93 -5.13 41.49
N GLN A 508 -3.87 -4.32 41.64
CA GLN A 508 -3.21 -4.13 42.94
C GLN A 508 -3.90 -3.10 43.85
N ARG A 509 -4.53 -2.05 43.30
CA ARG A 509 -5.00 -0.90 44.09
C ARG A 509 -6.51 -0.80 44.28
N ILE A 510 -7.28 -1.20 43.28
CA ILE A 510 -8.73 -0.92 43.24
C ILE A 510 -9.53 -2.20 43.43
N GLY A 511 -9.01 -3.33 42.95
CA GLY A 511 -9.66 -4.65 43.08
C GLY A 511 -11.00 -4.75 42.36
N THR A 512 -11.42 -3.72 41.62
CA THR A 512 -12.62 -3.65 40.77
C THR A 512 -12.36 -2.67 39.61
N THR A 513 -13.09 -2.81 38.50
CA THR A 513 -13.01 -1.90 37.36
C THR A 513 -14.40 -1.65 36.77
N SER A 514 -14.64 -0.45 36.26
CA SER A 514 -15.90 -0.08 35.62
C SER A 514 -15.99 -0.63 34.20
N PRO A 515 -17.20 -0.93 33.67
CA PRO A 515 -17.40 -1.30 32.27
C PRO A 515 -16.83 -0.28 31.27
N GLU A 516 -16.90 1.02 31.59
CA GLU A 516 -16.37 2.10 30.75
C GLU A 516 -14.85 2.01 30.59
N ARG A 517 -14.12 1.76 31.68
CA ARG A 517 -12.66 1.53 31.66
C ARG A 517 -12.30 0.27 30.87
N LEU A 518 -13.08 -0.81 30.99
CA LEU A 518 -12.87 -2.01 30.18
C LEU A 518 -13.12 -1.76 28.70
N ALA A 519 -14.15 -0.99 28.33
CA ALA A 519 -14.39 -0.59 26.95
C ALA A 519 -13.21 0.23 26.38
N ARG A 520 -12.62 1.13 27.18
CA ARG A 520 -11.41 1.87 26.75
C ARG A 520 -10.19 0.98 26.59
N MET A 521 -10.03 -0.04 27.43
CA MET A 521 -8.97 -1.05 27.24
C MET A 521 -9.26 -1.94 26.02
N ALA A 522 -10.53 -2.23 25.74
CA ALA A 522 -10.97 -2.95 24.55
C ALA A 522 -10.57 -2.18 23.28
N ASP A 523 -10.79 -0.86 23.22
CA ASP A 523 -10.32 -0.02 22.10
C ASP A 523 -8.79 -0.13 21.88
N VAL A 524 -8.02 -0.27 22.95
CA VAL A 524 -6.55 -0.40 22.91
C VAL A 524 -6.15 -1.74 22.29
N ILE A 525 -6.77 -2.85 22.70
CA ILE A 525 -6.47 -4.18 22.14
C ILE A 525 -7.01 -4.33 20.72
N MET A 526 -8.18 -3.75 20.40
CA MET A 526 -8.75 -3.73 19.05
C MET A 526 -7.86 -2.97 18.08
N ALA A 527 -7.29 -1.84 18.51
CA ALA A 527 -6.31 -1.12 17.71
C ALA A 527 -5.05 -1.94 17.43
N ALA A 528 -4.65 -2.84 18.34
CA ALA A 528 -3.53 -3.76 18.11
C ALA A 528 -3.94 -4.93 17.21
N ASP A 529 -5.10 -5.55 17.44
CA ASP A 529 -5.60 -6.67 16.63
C ASP A 529 -5.76 -6.26 15.17
N TYR A 530 -6.31 -5.08 14.90
CA TYR A 530 -6.44 -4.55 13.54
C TYR A 530 -5.10 -4.49 12.79
N TYR A 531 -4.01 -4.13 13.48
CA TYR A 531 -2.67 -4.11 12.87
C TYR A 531 -2.12 -5.51 12.66
N LEU A 532 -2.33 -6.43 13.60
CA LEU A 532 -1.92 -7.83 13.46
C LEU A 532 -2.70 -8.53 12.35
N GLU A 533 -3.99 -8.30 12.25
CA GLU A 533 -4.86 -8.75 11.15
C GLU A 533 -4.41 -8.16 9.81
N SER A 534 -4.04 -6.87 9.78
CA SER A 534 -3.52 -6.23 8.57
C SER A 534 -2.21 -6.89 8.11
N LEU A 535 -1.32 -7.28 9.02
CA LEU A 535 -0.12 -8.03 8.69
C LEU A 535 -0.45 -9.44 8.19
N GLU A 536 -1.38 -10.14 8.84
CA GLU A 536 -1.81 -11.49 8.45
C GLU A 536 -2.45 -11.51 7.05
N ALA A 537 -3.31 -10.54 6.77
CA ALA A 537 -4.06 -10.45 5.53
C ALA A 537 -3.36 -9.60 4.45
N HIS A 538 -2.09 -9.22 4.68
CA HIS A 538 -1.27 -8.42 3.76
C HIS A 538 -1.94 -7.10 3.32
N LYS A 539 -2.67 -6.46 4.24
CA LYS A 539 -3.42 -5.22 4.00
C LYS A 539 -2.62 -4.02 4.49
N PRO A 540 -2.70 -2.86 3.80
CA PRO A 540 -2.19 -1.61 4.34
C PRO A 540 -2.94 -1.23 5.64
N ALA A 541 -2.23 -1.21 6.77
CA ALA A 541 -2.82 -0.84 8.05
C ALA A 541 -3.01 0.67 8.17
N SER A 542 -4.24 1.12 8.44
CA SER A 542 -4.54 2.53 8.66
C SER A 542 -3.94 3.06 9.98
N PRO A 543 -3.18 4.18 9.95
CA PRO A 543 -2.72 4.90 11.15
C PRO A 543 -3.83 5.34 12.11
N HIS A 544 -5.08 5.32 11.65
CA HIS A 544 -6.23 5.74 12.44
C HIS A 544 -6.47 4.82 13.64
N ALA A 545 -6.33 3.51 13.47
CA ALA A 545 -6.61 2.53 14.53
C ALA A 545 -5.71 2.74 15.76
N VAL A 546 -4.40 2.89 15.57
CA VAL A 546 -3.44 3.20 16.64
C VAL A 546 -3.77 4.54 17.30
N LYS A 547 -4.24 5.53 16.54
CA LYS A 547 -4.64 6.82 17.11
C LYS A 547 -5.87 6.70 18.01
N VAL A 548 -6.86 5.89 17.62
CA VAL A 548 -8.03 5.58 18.46
C VAL A 548 -7.57 4.91 19.75
N GLY A 549 -6.78 3.84 19.67
CA GLY A 549 -6.24 3.15 20.84
C GLY A 549 -5.42 4.08 21.75
N GLN A 550 -4.57 4.94 21.19
CA GLN A 550 -3.80 5.92 21.97
C GLN A 550 -4.67 6.96 22.68
N ASN A 551 -5.78 7.38 22.07
CA ASN A 551 -6.71 8.31 22.70
C ASN A 551 -7.47 7.62 23.84
N SER A 552 -8.00 6.41 23.62
CA SER A 552 -8.68 5.64 24.66
C SER A 552 -7.75 5.33 25.83
N LEU A 553 -6.48 4.99 25.56
CA LEU A 553 -5.45 4.81 26.58
C LEU A 553 -5.19 6.10 27.38
N ARG A 554 -5.14 7.26 26.71
CA ARG A 554 -4.93 8.55 27.37
C ARG A 554 -6.10 8.90 28.29
N GLU A 555 -7.32 8.68 27.85
CA GLU A 555 -8.52 8.87 28.68
C GLU A 555 -8.51 7.95 29.89
N LEU A 556 -8.11 6.68 29.70
CA LEU A 556 -7.99 5.69 30.76
C LEU A 556 -6.88 5.99 31.78
N MET A 557 -5.82 6.71 31.39
CA MET A 557 -4.79 7.20 32.31
C MET A 557 -5.17 8.50 33.04
N ALA A 558 -6.07 9.29 32.46
CA ALA A 558 -6.52 10.56 33.02
C ALA A 558 -7.68 10.37 34.02
N ALA A 559 -8.43 9.27 33.89
CA ALA A 559 -9.49 8.82 34.80
C ALA A 559 -8.94 7.95 35.93
#